data_AF-A0A347VRS7-F1
#
_entry.id   AF-A0A347VRS7-F1
#
_cell.length_a   1.000
_cell.length_b   1.000
_cell.length_c   1.000
_cell.angle_alpha   90.00
_cell.angle_beta   90.00
_cell.angle_gamma   90.00
#
_symmetry.space_group_name_H-M   'P 1'
#
loop_
_entity.id
_entity.type
_entity.pdbx_description
1 polymer ?
#
loop_
_entity_poly.entity_id
_entity_poly.type
_entity_poly.pdbx_seq_one_letter_code
_entity_poly.pdbx_strand_id
1 'polypeptide(L)'
;MQVSQNILQKRYTDGVHNQYSIDMEHGARNRYVPISVDDSYLPQDVFVKSEYLQKIESLGDSLQGSFRDAESFMNMATILQGENILNSQDVIAAGYVARVSDEINFDSFNQILQNENLSMEMRGLINQLVNKLYNINYVNAGILASA
;
A
#
# COMPACT_ATOMS: atom_id res chain seq x y z
N MET A 1 39.92 13.10 8.68
CA MET A 1 38.48 13.04 9.02
C MET A 1 38.09 11.59 9.25
N GLN A 2 37.88 11.19 10.50
CA GLN A 2 37.38 9.86 10.87
C GLN A 2 36.48 10.01 12.10
N VAL A 3 35.19 10.23 11.89
CA VAL A 3 34.17 10.15 12.95
C VAL A 3 32.91 9.59 12.30
N SER A 4 32.70 8.27 12.35
CA SER A 4 31.40 7.68 11.94
C SER A 4 31.11 6.26 12.43
N GLN A 5 32.05 5.53 13.05
CA GLN A 5 31.77 4.15 13.48
C GLN A 5 31.27 4.00 14.94
N ASN A 6 31.47 5.01 15.80
CA ASN A 6 31.13 4.89 17.23
C ASN A 6 29.67 5.21 17.59
N ILE A 7 28.88 5.83 16.70
CA ILE A 7 27.50 6.22 17.02
C ILE A 7 26.53 5.04 16.83
N LEU A 8 26.80 4.15 15.88
CA LEU A 8 25.97 2.98 15.60
C LEU A 8 26.13 1.88 16.66
N GLN A 9 27.36 1.65 17.15
CA GLN A 9 27.59 0.68 18.24
C GLN A 9 26.93 1.11 19.54
N LYS A 10 26.96 2.41 19.87
CA LYS A 10 26.38 2.94 21.12
C LYS A 10 24.85 2.74 21.20
N ARG A 11 24.14 2.90 20.07
CA ARG A 11 22.68 2.66 20.02
C ARG A 11 22.33 1.17 20.16
N TYR A 12 23.17 0.27 19.65
CA TYR A 12 22.96 -1.16 19.79
C TYR A 12 23.17 -1.63 21.24
N THR A 13 24.13 -1.05 21.96
CA THR A 13 24.37 -1.42 23.37
C THR A 13 23.36 -0.77 24.32
N ASP A 14 22.96 0.48 24.09
CA ASP A 14 22.02 1.20 24.96
C ASP A 14 20.57 0.67 24.82
N GLY A 15 20.21 0.06 23.69
CA GLY A 15 18.90 -0.59 23.51
C GLY A 15 18.76 -1.93 24.24
N VAL A 16 19.88 -2.58 24.58
CA VAL A 16 19.88 -3.93 25.19
C VAL A 16 19.92 -3.88 26.73
N HIS A 17 20.36 -2.77 27.33
CA HIS A 17 20.58 -2.69 28.78
C HIS A 17 19.56 -1.83 29.57
N ASN A 18 18.57 -1.21 28.92
CA ASN A 18 17.55 -0.41 29.60
C ASN A 18 16.15 -1.07 29.57
N GLN A 19 16.05 -2.28 30.12
CA GLN A 19 14.77 -2.94 30.42
C GLN A 19 14.56 -3.26 31.90
N TYR A 20 15.25 -2.56 32.79
CA TYR A 20 14.85 -2.51 34.20
C TYR A 20 14.13 -1.20 34.46
N SER A 21 12.95 -1.27 35.08
CA SER A 21 11.98 -0.21 35.37
C SER A 21 11.18 0.35 34.19
N ILE A 22 10.18 -0.41 33.74
CA ILE A 22 8.92 0.18 33.26
C ILE A 22 7.85 -0.27 34.25
N ASP A 23 7.22 0.73 34.90
CA ASP A 23 6.15 0.58 35.88
C ASP A 23 5.06 -0.39 35.44
N MET A 24 4.66 -1.25 36.36
CA MET A 24 3.65 -2.30 36.22
C MET A 24 2.23 -1.79 36.49
N GLU A 25 1.83 -0.63 35.97
CA GLU A 25 0.44 -0.18 36.04
C GLU A 25 -0.11 0.14 34.65
N HIS A 26 -1.03 -0.73 34.22
CA HIS A 26 -1.93 -0.61 33.09
C HIS A 26 -1.38 -0.92 31.69
N GLY A 27 -1.85 -2.06 31.18
CA GLY A 27 -1.73 -2.46 29.78
C GLY A 27 -1.16 -3.86 29.65
N ALA A 28 -1.99 -4.87 29.88
CA ALA A 28 -1.65 -6.26 29.63
C ALA A 28 -1.21 -6.43 28.16
N ARG A 29 0.10 -6.36 27.93
CA ARG A 29 0.71 -6.84 26.70
C ARG A 29 0.51 -8.36 26.71
N ASN A 30 -0.45 -8.84 25.94
CA ASN A 30 -0.60 -10.25 25.61
C ASN A 30 0.69 -10.72 24.94
N ARG A 31 1.68 -11.13 25.75
CA ARG A 31 2.79 -11.93 25.26
C ARG A 31 2.17 -13.27 24.91
N TYR A 32 2.15 -13.60 23.62
CA TYR A 32 1.86 -14.95 23.19
C TYR A 32 3.00 -15.82 23.76
N VAL A 33 2.70 -16.59 24.80
CA VAL A 33 3.59 -17.62 25.33
C VAL A 33 3.09 -18.92 24.71
N PRO A 34 3.78 -19.50 23.71
CA PRO A 34 3.41 -20.80 23.20
C PRO A 34 3.65 -21.81 24.32
N ILE A 35 2.58 -22.39 24.85
CA ILE A 35 2.66 -23.53 25.76
C ILE A 35 2.66 -24.77 24.85
N SER A 36 3.78 -25.08 24.23
CA SER A 36 3.99 -26.38 23.58
C SER A 36 5.34 -26.95 24.01
N VAL A 37 5.28 -28.13 24.62
CA VAL A 37 6.41 -28.91 25.16
C VAL A 37 7.18 -29.61 24.02
N ASP A 38 7.48 -28.87 22.97
CA ASP A 38 8.20 -29.36 21.81
C ASP A 38 9.33 -28.36 21.51
N ASP A 39 10.57 -28.76 21.77
CA ASP A 39 11.81 -27.95 21.68
C ASP A 39 12.13 -27.46 20.25
N SER A 40 11.19 -27.58 19.32
CA SER A 40 11.39 -27.39 17.88
C SER A 40 10.74 -26.12 17.31
N TYR A 41 10.00 -25.32 18.11
CA TYR A 41 9.29 -24.14 17.60
C TYR A 41 9.86 -22.83 18.17
N LEU A 42 11.08 -22.50 17.74
CA LEU A 42 11.55 -21.12 17.80
C LEU A 42 10.76 -20.32 16.75
N PRO A 43 9.97 -19.29 17.13
CA PRO A 43 9.34 -18.44 16.14
C PRO A 43 10.43 -17.80 15.27
N GLN A 44 10.48 -18.20 13.99
CA GLN A 44 11.34 -17.54 13.02
C GLN A 44 10.70 -16.21 12.64
N ASP A 45 11.44 -15.13 12.87
CA ASP A 45 11.09 -13.82 12.36
C ASP A 45 11.33 -13.82 10.84
N VAL A 46 10.26 -14.06 10.08
CA VAL A 46 10.29 -14.08 8.62
C VAL A 46 9.50 -12.89 8.08
N PHE A 47 10.13 -12.14 7.17
CA PHE A 47 9.43 -11.13 6.39
C PHE A 47 8.49 -11.83 5.41
N VAL A 48 7.20 -11.83 5.73
CA VAL A 48 6.13 -12.26 4.82
C VAL A 48 5.54 -11.05 4.11
N LYS A 49 5.20 -11.20 2.84
CA LYS A 49 4.49 -10.17 2.09
C LYS A 49 3.13 -9.91 2.75
N SER A 50 2.70 -8.65 2.79
CA SER A 50 1.35 -8.32 3.25
C SER A 50 0.30 -8.94 2.31
N GLU A 51 -0.90 -9.21 2.84
CA GLU A 51 -2.02 -9.70 2.01
C GLU A 51 -2.31 -8.76 0.82
N TYR A 52 -2.21 -7.45 1.04
CA TYR A 52 -2.35 -6.43 0.00
C TYR A 52 -1.36 -6.63 -1.15
N LEU A 53 -0.08 -6.82 -0.83
CA LEU A 53 0.97 -7.01 -1.83
C LEU A 53 0.77 -8.33 -2.59
N GLN A 54 0.44 -9.40 -1.88
CA GLN A 54 0.18 -10.71 -2.48
C GLN A 54 -0.98 -10.64 -3.49
N LYS A 55 -2.07 -9.95 -3.15
CA LYS A 55 -3.21 -9.76 -4.06
C LYS A 55 -2.82 -8.98 -5.32
N ILE A 56 -2.11 -7.88 -5.18
CA ILE A 56 -1.68 -7.06 -6.33
C ILE A 56 -0.78 -7.84 -7.28
N GLU A 57 0.15 -8.62 -6.75
CA GLU A 57 1.04 -9.48 -7.56
C GLU A 57 0.25 -10.59 -8.26
N SER A 58 -0.78 -11.14 -7.62
CA SER A 58 -1.61 -12.21 -8.21
C SER A 58 -2.47 -11.75 -9.38
N LEU A 59 -2.76 -10.45 -9.46
CA LEU A 59 -3.61 -9.88 -10.50
C LEU A 59 -2.90 -9.65 -11.83
N GLY A 60 -1.59 -9.35 -11.81
CA GLY A 60 -0.69 -9.20 -12.97
C GLY A 60 -1.38 -9.00 -14.32
N ASP A 61 -1.46 -10.08 -15.11
CA ASP A 61 -2.00 -10.11 -16.48
C ASP A 61 -3.44 -9.63 -16.60
N SER A 62 -4.25 -9.78 -15.54
CA SER A 62 -5.65 -9.32 -15.53
C SER A 62 -5.77 -7.79 -15.54
N LEU A 63 -4.67 -7.08 -15.28
CA LEU A 63 -4.62 -5.61 -15.27
C LEU A 63 -3.94 -5.06 -16.53
N GLN A 64 -3.47 -5.91 -17.45
CA GLN A 64 -2.80 -5.46 -18.67
C GLN A 64 -3.73 -4.61 -19.53
N GLY A 65 -3.23 -3.48 -20.02
CA GLY A 65 -3.99 -2.59 -20.90
C GLY A 65 -5.18 -1.89 -20.22
N SER A 66 -5.23 -1.88 -18.89
CA SER A 66 -6.32 -1.21 -18.15
C SER A 66 -6.40 0.30 -18.42
N PHE A 67 -5.32 0.92 -18.90
CA PHE A 67 -5.27 2.34 -19.26
C PHE A 67 -5.58 2.61 -20.74
N ARG A 68 -6.04 1.60 -21.50
CA ARG A 68 -6.35 1.77 -22.93
C ARG A 68 -7.53 2.70 -23.18
N ASP A 69 -8.61 2.53 -22.42
CA ASP A 69 -9.86 3.28 -22.57
C ASP A 69 -10.66 3.27 -21.27
N ALA A 70 -11.69 4.12 -21.18
CA ALA A 70 -12.52 4.28 -20.00
C ALA A 70 -13.23 2.97 -19.59
N GLU A 71 -13.61 2.12 -20.55
CA GLU A 71 -14.27 0.84 -20.27
C GLU A 71 -13.29 -0.14 -19.61
N SER A 72 -12.10 -0.29 -20.19
CA SER A 72 -11.02 -1.14 -19.67
C SER A 72 -10.59 -0.69 -18.28
N PHE A 73 -10.53 0.61 -18.05
CA PHE A 73 -10.24 1.20 -16.75
C PHE A 73 -11.32 0.90 -15.70
N MET A 74 -12.60 0.99 -16.06
CA MET A 74 -13.70 0.67 -15.15
C MET A 74 -13.80 -0.84 -14.87
N ASN A 75 -13.47 -1.68 -15.85
CA ASN A 75 -13.35 -3.12 -15.64
C ASN A 75 -12.24 -3.44 -14.63
N MET A 76 -11.07 -2.81 -14.77
CA MET A 76 -9.99 -2.91 -13.77
C MET A 76 -10.45 -2.45 -12.39
N ALA A 77 -11.14 -1.31 -12.28
CA ALA A 77 -11.65 -0.82 -11.00
C ALA A 77 -12.61 -1.84 -10.34
N THR A 78 -13.42 -2.53 -11.13
CA THR A 78 -14.34 -3.59 -10.66
C THR A 78 -13.57 -4.81 -10.15
N ILE A 79 -12.54 -5.26 -10.88
CA ILE A 79 -11.66 -6.37 -10.47
C ILE A 79 -10.99 -6.03 -9.13
N LEU A 80 -10.38 -4.84 -9.04
CA LEU A 80 -9.70 -4.41 -7.83
C LEU A 80 -10.65 -4.21 -6.64
N GLN A 81 -11.91 -3.85 -6.89
CA GLN A 81 -12.94 -3.82 -5.86
C GLN A 81 -13.29 -5.24 -5.38
N GLY A 82 -13.44 -6.21 -6.29
CA GLY A 82 -13.68 -7.62 -5.97
C GLY A 82 -12.59 -8.21 -5.07
N GLU A 83 -11.34 -7.80 -5.28
CA GLU A 83 -10.20 -8.22 -4.45
C GLU A 83 -10.03 -7.42 -3.14
N ASN A 84 -10.94 -6.48 -2.85
CA ASN A 84 -10.86 -5.54 -1.72
C ASN A 84 -9.59 -4.66 -1.72
N ILE A 85 -9.03 -4.39 -2.90
CA ILE A 85 -7.92 -3.45 -3.09
C ILE A 85 -8.45 -2.02 -3.21
N LEU A 86 -9.54 -1.87 -3.97
CA LEU A 86 -10.33 -0.64 -4.04
C LEU A 86 -11.60 -0.77 -3.20
N ASN A 87 -12.00 0.32 -2.56
CA ASN A 87 -13.27 0.45 -1.86
C ASN A 87 -14.30 1.17 -2.74
N SER A 88 -15.53 1.29 -2.27
CA SER A 88 -16.61 1.94 -3.04
C SER A 88 -16.32 3.42 -3.38
N GLN A 89 -15.58 4.14 -2.54
CA GLN A 89 -15.23 5.54 -2.80
C GLN A 89 -14.16 5.66 -3.90
N ASP A 90 -13.21 4.73 -3.94
CA ASP A 90 -12.23 4.65 -5.02
C ASP A 90 -12.92 4.39 -6.37
N VAL A 91 -13.95 3.53 -6.40
CA VAL A 91 -14.73 3.24 -7.61
C VAL A 91 -15.54 4.46 -8.06
N ILE A 92 -16.07 5.26 -7.12
CA ILE A 92 -16.73 6.54 -7.44
C ILE A 92 -15.71 7.50 -8.07
N ALA A 93 -14.51 7.62 -7.49
CA ALA A 93 -13.44 8.45 -8.03
C ALA A 93 -13.00 7.95 -9.42
N ALA A 94 -12.91 6.64 -9.62
CA ALA A 94 -12.56 6.04 -10.90
C ALA A 94 -13.62 6.38 -11.96
N GLY A 95 -14.90 6.25 -11.63
CA GLY A 95 -15.99 6.64 -12.53
C GLY A 95 -15.99 8.14 -12.86
N TYR A 96 -15.65 8.99 -11.90
CA TYR A 96 -15.50 10.43 -12.17
C TYR A 96 -14.35 10.70 -13.14
N VAL A 97 -13.17 10.13 -12.88
CA VAL A 97 -11.98 10.31 -13.71
C VAL A 97 -12.22 9.75 -15.12
N ALA A 98 -12.78 8.55 -15.24
CA ALA A 98 -13.08 7.92 -16.53
C ALA A 98 -14.02 8.76 -17.41
N ARG A 99 -14.90 9.56 -16.80
CA ARG A 99 -15.86 10.41 -17.51
C ARG A 99 -15.29 11.77 -17.90
N VAL A 100 -14.39 12.32 -17.08
CA VAL A 100 -13.89 13.70 -17.21
C VAL A 100 -12.55 13.74 -17.94
N SER A 101 -11.79 12.67 -17.90
CA SER A 101 -10.48 12.57 -18.53
C SER A 101 -10.63 12.24 -20.01
N ASP A 102 -9.94 13.00 -20.87
CA ASP A 102 -9.87 12.70 -22.31
C ASP A 102 -9.03 11.44 -22.57
N GLU A 103 -8.02 11.20 -21.72
CA GLU A 103 -7.15 10.03 -21.77
C GLU A 103 -7.09 9.34 -20.40
N ILE A 104 -6.95 8.01 -20.39
CA ILE A 104 -6.78 7.26 -19.14
C ILE A 104 -5.29 7.08 -18.88
N ASN A 105 -4.68 8.05 -18.22
CA ASN A 105 -3.29 7.94 -17.79
C ASN A 105 -3.03 8.81 -16.55
N PHE A 106 -1.88 8.59 -15.92
CA PHE A 106 -1.52 9.31 -14.70
C PHE A 106 -1.39 10.83 -14.89
N ASP A 107 -0.97 11.29 -16.08
CA ASP A 107 -0.81 12.72 -16.36
C ASP A 107 -2.17 13.42 -16.40
N SER A 108 -3.16 12.84 -17.07
CA SER A 108 -4.53 13.36 -17.09
C SER A 108 -5.17 13.33 -15.70
N PHE A 109 -4.90 12.30 -14.90
CA PHE A 109 -5.40 12.26 -13.52
C PHE A 109 -4.80 13.38 -12.66
N ASN A 110 -3.51 13.66 -12.82
CA ASN A 110 -2.83 14.77 -12.15
C ASN A 110 -3.37 16.13 -12.61
N GLN A 111 -3.75 16.29 -13.88
CA GLN A 111 -4.40 17.51 -14.38
C GLN A 111 -5.79 17.70 -13.76
N ILE A 112 -6.59 16.64 -13.61
CA ILE A 112 -7.89 16.70 -12.92
C ILE A 112 -7.70 17.18 -11.48
N LEU A 113 -6.66 16.70 -10.80
CA LEU A 113 -6.32 17.16 -9.44
C LEU A 113 -5.93 18.64 -9.39
N GLN A 114 -5.53 19.28 -10.48
CA GLN A 114 -5.23 20.72 -10.50
C GLN A 114 -6.47 21.59 -10.71
N ASN A 115 -7.62 21.02 -11.08
CA ASN A 115 -8.84 21.76 -11.35
C ASN A 115 -9.43 22.41 -10.09
N GLU A 116 -9.46 23.74 -10.05
CA GLU A 116 -9.96 24.54 -8.91
C GLU A 116 -11.45 24.33 -8.62
N ASN A 117 -12.24 23.87 -9.59
CA ASN A 117 -13.67 23.59 -9.41
C ASN A 117 -13.96 22.24 -8.74
N LEU A 118 -12.92 21.42 -8.51
CA LEU A 118 -13.06 20.12 -7.86
C LEU A 118 -13.21 20.30 -6.35
N SER A 119 -14.26 19.71 -5.78
CA SER A 119 -14.45 19.73 -4.32
C SER A 119 -13.26 19.10 -3.59
N MET A 120 -12.98 19.60 -2.39
CA MET A 120 -11.86 19.09 -1.58
C MET A 120 -11.99 17.59 -1.28
N GLU A 121 -13.23 17.12 -1.08
CA GLU A 121 -13.54 15.70 -0.89
C GLU A 121 -13.20 14.88 -2.15
N MET A 122 -13.70 15.27 -3.32
CA MET A 122 -13.44 14.54 -4.56
C MET A 122 -11.96 14.56 -4.91
N ARG A 123 -11.27 15.68 -4.66
CA ARG A 123 -9.81 15.77 -4.80
C ARG A 123 -9.10 14.77 -3.88
N GLY A 124 -9.56 14.62 -2.64
CA GLY A 124 -9.06 13.61 -1.71
C GLY A 124 -9.24 12.18 -2.24
N LEU A 125 -10.43 11.85 -2.74
CA LEU A 125 -10.74 10.54 -3.28
C LEU A 125 -9.92 10.22 -4.55
N ILE A 126 -9.82 11.15 -5.49
CA ILE A 126 -9.02 10.97 -6.70
C ILE A 126 -7.55 10.80 -6.33
N ASN A 127 -7.02 11.59 -5.39
CA ASN A 127 -5.64 11.46 -4.95
C ASN A 127 -5.39 10.08 -4.30
N GLN A 128 -6.32 9.59 -3.48
CA GLN A 128 -6.23 8.25 -2.89
C GLN A 128 -6.23 7.16 -3.96
N LEU A 129 -7.15 7.23 -4.93
CA LEU A 129 -7.20 6.32 -6.06
C LEU A 129 -5.88 6.32 -6.85
N VAL A 130 -5.41 7.50 -7.25
CA VAL A 130 -4.18 7.67 -8.04
C VAL A 130 -2.97 7.05 -7.32
N ASN A 131 -2.83 7.28 -6.01
CA ASN A 131 -1.76 6.68 -5.22
C ASN A 131 -1.82 5.15 -5.19
N LYS A 132 -3.03 4.56 -5.09
CA LYS A 132 -3.21 3.10 -5.17
C LYS A 132 -2.83 2.58 -6.55
N LEU A 133 -3.25 3.26 -7.61
CA LEU A 133 -2.93 2.89 -9.00
C LEU A 133 -1.42 2.97 -9.26
N TYR A 134 -0.72 3.98 -8.74
CA TYR A 134 0.74 4.04 -8.81
C TYR A 134 1.41 2.85 -8.14
N ASN A 135 0.94 2.45 -6.96
CA ASN A 135 1.47 1.30 -6.24
C ASN A 135 1.27 0.01 -7.05
N ILE A 136 0.05 -0.22 -7.55
CA ILE A 136 -0.29 -1.38 -8.39
C ILE A 136 0.60 -1.41 -9.64
N ASN A 137 0.76 -0.28 -10.31
CA ASN A 137 1.57 -0.16 -11.51
C ASN A 137 3.05 -0.42 -11.22
N TYR A 138 3.55 0.06 -10.08
CA TYR A 138 4.93 -0.15 -9.65
C TYR A 138 5.21 -1.63 -9.34
N VAL A 139 4.33 -2.28 -8.57
CA VAL A 139 4.47 -3.71 -8.21
C VAL A 139 4.45 -4.60 -9.45
N ASN A 140 3.62 -4.27 -10.43
CA ASN A 140 3.49 -5.04 -11.67
C ASN A 140 4.32 -4.47 -12.84
N ALA A 141 5.39 -3.74 -12.56
CA ALA A 141 6.36 -3.27 -13.57
C ALA A 141 5.76 -2.51 -14.77
N GLY A 142 4.73 -1.69 -14.55
CA GLY A 142 4.13 -0.84 -15.59
C GLY A 142 2.93 -1.45 -16.32
N ILE A 143 2.36 -2.56 -15.82
CA ILE A 143 1.35 -3.35 -16.53
C ILE A 143 0.08 -2.58 -16.94
N LEU A 144 -0.27 -1.51 -16.22
CA LEU A 144 -1.53 -0.79 -16.48
C LEU A 144 -1.52 -0.13 -17.86
N ALA A 145 -0.36 0.37 -18.29
CA ALA A 145 -0.15 1.06 -19.55
C ALA A 145 0.51 0.17 -20.63
N SER A 146 0.88 -1.07 -20.31
CA SER A 146 1.44 -1.99 -21.30
C SER A 146 0.35 -2.52 -22.22
N ALA A 147 0.59 -2.41 -23.52
CA ALA A 147 -0.28 -2.88 -24.59
C ALA A 147 -0.36 -4.41 -24.67
#